data_AF-A0A967L6R4-F1
#
_entry.id   AF-A0A967L6R4-F1
#
_cell.length_a   1.000
_cell.length_b   1.000
_cell.length_c   1.000
_cell.angle_alpha   90.00
_cell.angle_beta   90.00
_cell.angle_gamma   90.00
#
_symmetry.space_group_name_H-M   'P 1'
#
loop_
_entity.id
_entity.type
_entity.pdbx_description
1 polymer ?
#
loop_
_entity_poly.entity_id
_entity_poly.type
_entity_poly.pdbx_seq_one_letter_code
_entity_poly.pdbx_strand_id
1 'polypeptide(L)'
;RNLPISELRLAADLAASLLRKSLDSFARLDTQMAVSIIKADDEIDEEYNGFLRKLITYMMEDARKISPSLDLLFLAKSIERIGDHAKNIAEQIIFIVKGEDVRHTPVDKVESVAG
;
A
#
# COMPACT_ATOMS: atom_id res chain seq x y z
N ARG A 1 -2.25 10.93 26.65
CA ARG A 1 -2.04 11.24 25.21
C ARG A 1 -2.66 10.08 24.42
N ASN A 2 -3.65 10.35 23.56
CA ASN A 2 -4.35 9.29 22.80
C ASN A 2 -3.40 8.63 21.80
N LEU A 3 -3.65 7.38 21.43
CA LEU A 3 -2.86 6.69 20.41
C LEU A 3 -2.93 7.45 19.06
N PRO A 4 -1.84 7.48 18.27
CA PRO A 4 -1.84 8.11 16.97
C PRO A 4 -2.65 7.27 15.97
N ILE A 5 -3.90 7.63 15.70
CA ILE A 5 -4.79 6.83 14.82
C ILE A 5 -5.12 7.52 13.48
N SER A 6 -4.76 8.80 13.34
CA SER A 6 -5.05 9.59 12.14
C SER A 6 -4.37 9.02 10.89
N GLU A 7 -3.11 8.62 11.03
CA GLU A 7 -2.26 8.07 9.99
C GLU A 7 -2.80 6.73 9.49
N LEU A 8 -3.31 5.90 10.40
CA LEU A 8 -3.96 4.64 10.04
C LEU A 8 -5.23 4.85 9.21
N ARG A 9 -5.98 5.92 9.49
CA ARG A 9 -7.18 6.24 8.71
C ARG A 9 -6.81 6.66 7.29
N LEU A 10 -5.77 7.48 7.13
CA LEU A 10 -5.26 7.88 5.83
C LEU A 10 -4.77 6.66 5.03
N ALA A 11 -3.93 5.82 5.64
CA ALA A 11 -3.42 4.59 5.00
C ALA A 11 -4.56 3.63 4.62
N ALA A 12 -5.60 3.51 5.46
CA ALA A 12 -6.77 2.68 5.15
C ALA A 12 -7.57 3.22 3.96
N ASP A 13 -7.77 4.54 3.88
CA ASP A 13 -8.46 5.18 2.76
C ASP A 13 -7.67 5.00 1.45
N LEU A 14 -6.34 5.13 1.50
CA LEU A 14 -5.44 4.86 0.37
C LEU A 14 -5.52 3.39 -0.07
N ALA A 15 -5.36 2.43 0.85
CA ALA A 15 -5.42 1.00 0.53
C ALA A 15 -6.78 0.59 -0.07
N ALA A 16 -7.89 1.10 0.47
CA ALA A 16 -9.22 0.86 -0.08
C ALA A 16 -9.40 1.46 -1.48
N SER A 17 -8.82 2.63 -1.73
CA SER A 17 -8.79 3.28 -3.04
C SER A 17 -7.99 2.46 -4.06
N LEU A 18 -6.79 1.98 -3.70
CA LEU A 18 -5.98 1.13 -4.58
C LEU A 18 -6.66 -0.19 -4.91
N LEU A 19 -7.27 -0.84 -3.91
CA LEU A 19 -8.02 -2.08 -4.13
C LEU A 19 -9.21 -1.86 -5.07
N ARG A 20 -9.94 -0.75 -4.93
CA ARG A 20 -11.04 -0.43 -5.86
C ARG A 20 -10.52 -0.20 -7.28
N LYS A 21 -9.46 0.60 -7.42
CA LYS A 21 -8.83 0.86 -8.72
C LYS A 21 -8.29 -0.41 -9.36
N SER A 22 -7.70 -1.34 -8.60
CA SER A 22 -7.17 -2.59 -9.17
C SER A 22 -8.28 -3.48 -9.71
N LEU A 23 -9.43 -3.55 -9.03
CA LEU A 23 -10.61 -4.24 -9.53
C LEU A 23 -11.22 -3.56 -10.77
N ASP A 24 -11.29 -2.23 -10.80
CA ASP A 24 -11.77 -1.46 -11.95
C ASP A 24 -10.84 -1.61 -13.17
N SER A 25 -9.52 -1.54 -12.94
CA SER A 25 -8.48 -1.77 -13.93
C SER A 25 -8.57 -3.18 -14.49
N PHE A 26 -8.76 -4.19 -13.63
CA PHE A 26 -8.90 -5.58 -14.04
C PHE A 26 -10.12 -5.77 -14.95
N ALA A 27 -11.28 -5.23 -14.55
CA ALA A 27 -12.53 -5.35 -15.32
C ALA A 27 -12.43 -4.72 -16.71
N ARG A 28 -11.55 -3.73 -16.89
CA ARG A 28 -11.36 -2.98 -18.14
C ARG A 28 -10.09 -3.36 -18.89
N LEU A 29 -9.25 -4.22 -18.30
CA LEU A 29 -7.89 -4.51 -18.75
C LEU A 29 -7.07 -3.22 -19.00
N ASP A 30 -7.24 -2.23 -18.13
CA ASP A 30 -6.65 -0.89 -18.25
C ASP A 30 -5.24 -0.88 -17.66
N THR A 31 -4.23 -1.01 -18.53
CA THR A 31 -2.81 -1.03 -18.13
C THR A 31 -2.32 0.32 -17.61
N GLN A 32 -2.92 1.43 -18.03
CA GLN A 32 -2.54 2.77 -17.54
C GLN A 32 -3.02 2.97 -16.11
N MET A 33 -4.23 2.51 -15.79
CA MET A 33 -4.71 2.46 -14.42
C MET A 33 -3.84 1.54 -13.56
N ALA A 34 -3.42 0.38 -14.09
CA ALA A 34 -2.52 -0.54 -13.39
C ALA A 34 -1.18 0.13 -13.00
N VAL A 35 -0.55 0.86 -13.93
CA VAL A 35 0.65 1.68 -13.63
C VAL A 35 0.40 2.67 -12.50
N SER A 36 -0.74 3.37 -12.53
CA SER A 36 -1.06 4.36 -11.50
C SER A 36 -1.20 3.75 -10.10
N ILE A 37 -1.63 2.48 -10.01
CA ILE A 37 -1.74 1.73 -8.74
C ILE A 37 -0.36 1.35 -8.24
N ILE A 38 0.51 0.82 -9.11
CA ILE A 38 1.89 0.45 -8.77
C ILE A 38 2.65 1.65 -8.21
N LYS A 39 2.45 2.83 -8.81
CA LYS A 39 3.05 4.10 -8.34
C LYS A 39 2.55 4.56 -6.98
N ALA A 40 1.28 4.34 -6.69
CA ALA A 40 0.63 4.84 -5.49
C ALA A 40 0.80 3.92 -4.28
N ASP A 41 1.26 2.67 -4.48
CA ASP A 41 1.56 1.72 -3.40
C ASP A 41 2.72 2.20 -2.52
N ASP A 42 3.74 2.85 -3.10
CA ASP A 42 4.89 3.39 -2.35
C ASP A 42 4.46 4.40 -1.26
N GLU A 43 3.35 5.12 -1.46
CA GLU A 43 2.80 6.06 -0.47
C GLU A 43 2.29 5.34 0.79
N ILE A 44 1.70 4.14 0.64
CA ILE A 44 1.23 3.33 1.77
C ILE A 44 2.41 2.83 2.60
N ASP A 45 3.50 2.41 1.93
CA ASP A 45 4.74 1.99 2.57
C ASP A 45 5.39 3.13 3.36
N GLU A 46 5.40 4.35 2.81
CA GLU A 46 5.91 5.54 3.50
C GLU A 46 5.08 5.86 4.74
N GLU A 47 3.75 5.85 4.64
CA GLU A 47 2.84 6.08 5.78
C GLU A 47 3.00 5.00 6.86
N TYR A 48 3.12 3.73 6.49
CA TYR A 48 3.39 2.62 7.41
C TYR A 48 4.71 2.83 8.17
N ASN A 49 5.80 3.18 7.46
CA ASN A 49 7.10 3.42 8.07
C ASN A 49 7.11 4.68 8.97
N GLY A 50 6.39 5.73 8.57
CA GLY A 50 6.15 6.91 9.39
C GLY A 50 5.40 6.58 10.68
N PHE A 51 4.34 5.77 10.57
CA PHE A 51 3.54 5.31 11.69
C PHE A 51 4.34 4.43 12.66
N LEU A 52 5.14 3.50 12.16
CA LEU A 52 5.99 2.62 12.97
C LEU A 52 6.97 3.43 13.84
N ARG A 53 7.63 4.45 13.26
CA ARG A 53 8.55 5.33 14.01
C ARG A 53 7.83 6.06 15.15
N LYS A 54 6.62 6.56 14.89
CA LYS A 54 5.79 7.23 15.91
C LYS A 54 5.37 6.27 17.03
N LEU A 55 4.98 5.04 16.69
CA LEU A 55 4.64 4.01 17.69
C LEU A 55 5.83 3.68 18.59
N ILE A 56 7.04 3.55 18.02
CA ILE A 56 8.26 3.30 18.81
C ILE A 56 8.48 4.42 19.83
N THR A 57 8.38 5.68 19.42
CA THR A 57 8.48 6.82 20.35
C THR A 57 7.41 6.75 21.44
N TYR A 58 6.17 6.38 21.09
CA TYR A 58 5.08 6.23 22.05
C TYR A 58 5.35 5.13 23.09
N MET A 59 5.91 4.00 22.67
CA MET A 59 6.31 2.91 23.56
C MET A 59 7.46 3.32 24.48
N MET A 60 8.43 4.09 23.97
CA MET A 60 9.58 4.59 24.75
C MET A 60 9.17 5.60 25.82
N GLU A 61 8.11 6.39 25.59
CA GLU A 61 7.58 7.34 26.59
C GLU A 61 6.94 6.62 27.80
N ASP A 62 6.32 5.45 27.60
CA ASP A 62 5.63 4.71 28.66
C ASP A 62 5.45 3.24 28.26
N ALA A 63 6.11 2.33 29.00
CA ALA A 63 6.06 0.89 28.75
C ALA A 63 4.64 0.29 28.82
N ARG A 64 3.71 0.93 29.55
CA ARG A 64 2.30 0.49 29.60
C ARG A 64 1.58 0.64 28.26
N LYS A 65 2.14 1.41 27.33
CA LYS A 65 1.62 1.60 25.97
C LYS A 65 2.11 0.55 24.98
N ILE A 66 2.99 -0.38 25.37
CA ILE A 66 3.54 -1.39 24.45
C ILE A 66 2.44 -2.27 23.87
N SER A 67 1.65 -2.95 24.71
CA SER A 67 0.58 -3.84 24.26
C SER A 67 -0.42 -3.17 23.31
N PRO A 68 -1.05 -2.02 23.65
CA PRO A 68 -1.98 -1.37 22.72
C PRO A 68 -1.30 -0.84 21.45
N SER A 69 -0.01 -0.51 21.51
CA SER A 69 0.75 -0.10 20.31
C SER A 69 1.06 -1.28 19.38
N LEU A 70 1.21 -2.50 19.92
CA LEU A 70 1.34 -3.71 19.11
C LEU A 70 0.04 -4.05 18.36
N ASP A 71 -1.12 -3.87 18.99
CA ASP A 71 -2.41 -4.02 18.31
C ASP A 71 -2.53 -3.08 17.10
N LEU A 72 -2.10 -1.83 17.28
CA LEU A 72 -2.08 -0.86 16.18
C LEU A 72 -1.04 -1.19 15.11
N LEU A 73 0.11 -1.77 15.49
CA LEU A 73 1.10 -2.24 14.52
C LEU A 73 0.53 -3.34 13.63
N PHE A 74 -0.19 -4.30 14.20
CA PHE A 74 -0.85 -5.35 13.41
C PHE A 74 -1.92 -4.80 12.49
N LEU A 75 -2.68 -3.79 12.94
CA LEU A 75 -3.64 -3.09 12.08
C LEU A 75 -2.94 -2.38 10.91
N ALA A 76 -1.86 -1.62 11.20
CA ALA A 76 -1.07 -0.94 10.18
C ALA A 76 -0.52 -1.92 9.14
N LYS A 77 0.04 -3.05 9.60
CA LYS A 77 0.58 -4.08 8.72
C LYS A 77 -0.52 -4.73 7.87
N SER A 78 -1.72 -4.91 8.43
CA SER A 78 -2.85 -5.44 7.66
C SER A 78 -3.28 -4.48 6.55
N ILE A 79 -3.23 -3.16 6.79
CA ILE A 79 -3.52 -2.13 5.78
C ILE A 79 -2.47 -2.13 4.67
N GLU A 80 -1.18 -2.15 5.02
CA GLU A 80 -0.09 -2.23 4.03
C GLU A 80 -0.22 -3.46 3.13
N ARG A 81 -0.57 -4.62 3.70
CA ARG A 81 -0.81 -5.84 2.92
C ARG A 81 -1.97 -5.72 1.93
N ILE A 82 -2.99 -4.90 2.21
CA ILE A 82 -4.08 -4.65 1.26
C ILE A 82 -3.55 -3.85 0.07
N GLY A 83 -2.69 -2.85 0.32
CA GLY A 83 -1.96 -2.10 -0.72
C GLY A 83 -1.13 -3.03 -1.62
N ASP A 84 -0.27 -3.83 -1.01
CA ASP A 84 0.58 -4.80 -1.71
C ASP A 84 -0.26 -5.78 -2.56
N HIS A 85 -1.38 -6.28 -2.04
CA HIS A 85 -2.28 -7.11 -2.83
C HIS A 85 -2.93 -6.37 -4.01
N ALA A 86 -3.27 -5.09 -3.86
CA ALA A 86 -3.77 -4.27 -4.97
C ALA A 86 -2.71 -4.04 -6.05
N LYS A 87 -1.45 -3.81 -5.65
CA LYS A 87 -0.30 -3.72 -6.57
C LYS A 87 -0.05 -5.04 -7.31
N ASN A 88 -0.05 -6.17 -6.59
CA ASN A 88 0.10 -7.49 -7.21
C ASN A 88 -0.96 -7.74 -8.29
N ILE A 89 -2.22 -7.34 -8.05
CA ILE A 89 -3.28 -7.41 -9.07
C ILE A 89 -2.94 -6.53 -10.28
N ALA A 90 -2.47 -5.30 -10.06
CA ALA A 90 -2.07 -4.38 -11.13
C ALA A 90 -0.93 -4.94 -12.00
N GLU A 91 0.10 -5.53 -11.39
CA GLU A 91 1.20 -6.17 -12.11
C GLU A 91 0.70 -7.34 -12.98
N GLN A 92 -0.24 -8.14 -12.46
CA GLN A 92 -0.84 -9.23 -13.23
C GLN A 92 -1.68 -8.73 -14.41
N ILE A 93 -2.36 -7.59 -14.28
CA ILE A 93 -3.11 -6.98 -15.40
C ILE A 93 -2.15 -6.62 -16.53
N ILE A 94 -1.00 -6.02 -16.23
CA ILE A 94 0.01 -5.67 -17.23
C ILE A 94 0.51 -6.94 -17.93
N PHE A 95 0.80 -8.01 -17.17
CA PHE A 95 1.20 -9.29 -17.74
C PHE A 95 0.13 -9.88 -18.66
N ILE A 96 -1.14 -9.87 -18.25
CA ILE A 96 -2.25 -10.42 -19.06
C ILE A 96 -2.41 -9.67 -20.39
N VAL A 97 -2.22 -8.34 -20.40
CA VAL A 97 -2.47 -7.51 -21.58
C VAL A 97 -1.24 -7.42 -22.49
N LYS A 98 -0.05 -7.28 -21.92
CA LYS A 98 1.21 -7.02 -22.66
C LYS A 98 2.08 -8.27 -22.82
N GLY A 99 1.85 -9.31 -22.02
CA GLY A 99 2.67 -10.53 -22.02
C GLY A 99 4.03 -10.37 -21.33
N GLU A 100 4.29 -9.23 -20.69
CA GLU A 100 5.55 -8.91 -20.03
C GLU A 100 5.41 -8.93 -18.50
N ASP A 101 6.35 -9.60 -17.84
CA ASP A 101 6.40 -9.67 -16.39
C ASP A 101 7.11 -8.44 -15.83
N VAL A 102 6.33 -7.55 -15.23
CA VAL A 102 6.80 -6.27 -14.67
C VAL A 102 7.05 -6.34 -13.16
N ARG A 103 6.97 -7.53 -12.54
CA ARG A 103 7.25 -7.69 -11.11
C ARG A 103 8.71 -7.33 -10.82
N HIS A 104 8.95 -6.68 -9.69
CA HIS A 104 10.28 -6.21 -9.26
C HIS A 104 10.99 -5.31 -10.29
N THR A 105 10.24 -4.72 -11.20
CA THR A 105 10.77 -3.83 -12.23
C THR A 105 10.62 -2.37 -11.78
N PRO A 106 11.63 -1.52 -11.99
CA PRO A 106 11.51 -0.09 -11.72
C PRO A 106 10.31 0.53 -12.45
N VAL A 107 9.58 1.42 -11.77
CA VAL A 107 8.33 2.01 -12.25
C VAL A 107 8.47 2.65 -13.63
N ASP A 108 9.59 3.32 -13.92
CA ASP A 108 9.90 3.93 -15.22
C ASP A 108 9.84 2.93 -16.38
N LYS A 109 10.32 1.70 -16.13
CA LYS A 109 10.23 0.62 -17.11
C LYS A 109 8.81 0.08 -17.22
N VAL A 110 8.09 -0.04 -16.10
CA VAL A 110 6.67 -0.46 -16.11
C VAL A 110 5.82 0.47 -16.98
N GLU A 111 6.06 1.78 -16.92
CA GLU A 111 5.38 2.76 -17.78
C GLU A 111 5.63 2.53 -19.27
N SER A 112 6.89 2.22 -19.63
CA SER A 112 7.27 1.98 -21.03
C SER A 112 6.59 0.74 -21.63
N VAL A 113 6.30 -0.27 -20.80
CA VAL A 113 5.59 -1.51 -21.19
C VAL A 113 4.08 -1.28 -21.29
N ALA A 114 3.53 -0.46 -20.40
CA ALA A 114 2.11 -0.18 -20.34
C ALA A 114 1.62 0.77 -21.45
N GLY A 115 2.49 1.68 -21.92
CA GLY A 115 2.30 2.50 -23.13
C GLY A 115 2.04 1.67 -24.37
#